data_AF-A0A3D0TVG5-F1
#
_entry.id   AF-A0A3D0TVG5-F1
#
_cell.length_a   1.000
_cell.length_b   1.000
_cell.length_c   1.000
_cell.angle_alpha   90.00
_cell.angle_beta   90.00
_cell.angle_gamma   90.00
#
_symmetry.space_group_name_H-M   'P 1'
#
loop_
_entity.id
_entity.type
_entity.pdbx_description
1 polymer ?
#
loop_
_entity_poly.entity_id
_entity_poly.type
_entity_poly.pdbx_seq_one_letter_code
_entity_poly.pdbx_strand_id
1 'polypeptide(L)'
;MVNASWHPAIVKRLVDGAMRCAEEAGVLSVIRIGVPGCFELPRGCQAVANMGVFHAIAAIGVLVRGETPHFDLVSQSAAAGLQRVQLDTRVPIGFGLLAVENEQQAIERSRDDNVHNVGYDAMRAALVMSQYDEVNLGEGMSEGIDVELARHGAPPEDSTQRRWFGRRAQPE
;
A
#
# COMPACT_ATOMS: atom_id res chain seq x y z
N MET A 1 8.74 4.72 3.87
CA MET A 1 7.31 4.52 4.21
C MET A 1 6.81 5.68 5.06
N VAL A 2 5.51 5.97 4.96
CA VAL A 2 4.82 6.96 5.80
C VAL A 2 3.69 6.26 6.55
N ASN A 3 3.62 6.37 7.88
CA ASN A 3 2.64 5.66 8.68
C ASN A 3 1.83 6.58 9.60
N ALA A 4 0.52 6.34 9.69
CA ALA A 4 -0.37 7.00 10.66
C ALA A 4 -0.16 6.44 12.08
N SER A 5 -0.62 7.18 13.09
CA SER A 5 -0.36 6.84 14.51
C SER A 5 -1.55 6.21 15.25
N TRP A 6 -2.75 6.20 14.67
CA TRP A 6 -3.94 5.57 15.26
C TRP A 6 -3.90 4.04 15.13
N HIS A 7 -4.45 3.33 16.13
CA HIS A 7 -4.38 1.85 16.25
C HIS A 7 -2.94 1.30 16.23
N PRO A 8 -2.08 1.70 17.19
CA PRO A 8 -0.63 1.45 17.14
C PRO A 8 -0.27 -0.03 17.07
N ALA A 9 -1.05 -0.93 17.71
CA ALA A 9 -0.81 -2.36 17.63
C ALA A 9 -1.03 -2.92 16.22
N ILE A 10 -2.08 -2.49 15.52
CA ILE A 10 -2.35 -2.93 14.13
C ILE A 10 -1.38 -2.26 13.16
N VAL A 11 -1.14 -0.95 13.31
CA VAL A 11 -0.15 -0.24 12.49
C VAL A 11 1.22 -0.88 12.62
N LYS A 12 1.64 -1.28 13.84
CA LYS A 12 2.90 -2.00 14.02
C LYS A 12 2.94 -3.29 13.19
N ARG A 13 1.88 -4.09 13.20
CA ARG A 13 1.81 -5.34 12.40
C ARG A 13 1.89 -5.08 10.90
N LEU A 14 1.29 -4.00 10.42
CA LEU A 14 1.39 -3.58 9.02
C LEU A 14 2.80 -3.08 8.68
N VAL A 15 3.40 -2.27 9.55
CA VAL A 15 4.78 -1.80 9.39
C VAL A 15 5.76 -2.98 9.39
N ASP A 16 5.60 -3.95 10.29
CA ASP A 16 6.43 -5.15 10.33
C ASP A 16 6.30 -5.95 9.03
N GLY A 17 5.07 -6.12 8.50
CA GLY A 17 4.84 -6.74 7.19
C GLY A 17 5.50 -6.00 6.04
N ALA A 18 5.41 -4.66 6.03
CA ALA A 18 6.07 -3.82 5.02
C ALA A 18 7.60 -3.94 5.09
N MET A 19 8.16 -4.00 6.30
CA MET A 19 9.61 -4.17 6.51
C MET A 19 10.07 -5.55 6.04
N ARG A 20 9.32 -6.63 6.33
CA ARG A 20 9.63 -7.97 5.81
C ARG A 20 9.69 -8.00 4.29
N CYS A 21 8.68 -7.41 3.63
CA CYS A 21 8.68 -7.32 2.16
C CYS A 21 9.92 -6.58 1.62
N ALA A 22 10.28 -5.46 2.25
CA ALA A 22 11.45 -4.69 1.84
C ALA A 22 12.77 -5.48 2.02
N GLU A 23 12.89 -6.24 3.12
CA GLU A 23 14.03 -7.11 3.38
C GLU A 23 14.13 -8.24 2.35
N GLU A 24 13.03 -8.94 2.07
CA GLU A 24 12.97 -10.01 1.07
C GLU A 24 13.30 -9.52 -0.35
N ALA A 25 12.94 -8.27 -0.67
CA ALA A 25 13.26 -7.62 -1.93
C ALA A 25 14.68 -7.02 -2.00
N GLY A 26 15.49 -7.14 -0.93
CA GLY A 26 16.86 -6.62 -0.90
C GLY A 26 16.95 -5.09 -0.82
N VAL A 27 15.92 -4.40 -0.33
CA VAL A 27 15.93 -2.94 -0.18
C VAL A 27 16.95 -2.53 0.88
N LEU A 28 17.97 -1.76 0.47
CA LEU A 28 19.09 -1.40 1.32
C LEU A 28 18.74 -0.39 2.43
N SER A 29 17.74 0.46 2.21
CA SER A 29 17.37 1.50 3.16
C SER A 29 15.88 1.80 3.12
N VAL A 30 15.24 1.75 4.29
CA VAL A 30 13.83 2.12 4.48
C VAL A 30 13.74 3.20 5.55
N ILE A 31 13.32 4.41 5.15
CA ILE A 31 13.04 5.50 6.08
C ILE A 31 11.58 5.42 6.54
N ARG A 32 11.33 5.57 7.85
CA ARG A 32 9.99 5.60 8.45
C ARG A 32 9.64 7.01 8.90
N ILE A 33 8.50 7.52 8.46
CA ILE A 33 8.01 8.85 8.81
C ILE A 33 6.58 8.72 9.36
N GLY A 34 6.39 9.16 10.60
CA GLY A 34 5.09 9.15 11.26
C GLY A 34 4.26 10.39 10.92
N VAL A 35 2.95 10.21 10.75
CA VAL A 35 1.95 11.27 10.68
C VAL A 35 0.86 11.08 11.74
N PRO A 36 0.14 12.14 12.16
CA PRO A 36 -0.87 12.05 13.21
C PRO A 36 -1.97 11.03 12.91
N GLY A 37 -2.59 11.08 11.73
CA GLY A 37 -3.64 10.17 11.32
C GLY A 37 -3.64 9.87 9.82
N CYS A 38 -4.62 9.07 9.39
CA CYS A 38 -4.76 8.65 8.00
C CYS A 38 -5.10 9.82 7.07
N PHE A 39 -5.73 10.87 7.60
CA PHE A 39 -6.04 12.09 6.84
C PHE A 39 -4.77 12.85 6.40
N GLU A 40 -3.70 12.76 7.19
CA GLU A 40 -2.42 13.42 6.88
C GLU A 40 -1.49 12.57 5.99
N LEU A 41 -1.82 11.30 5.72
CA LEU A 41 -1.01 10.41 4.88
C LEU A 41 -0.70 11.01 3.50
N PRO A 42 -1.67 11.59 2.74
CA PRO A 42 -1.37 12.23 1.46
C PRO A 42 -0.31 13.34 1.60
N ARG A 43 -0.47 14.24 2.57
CA ARG A 43 0.47 15.36 2.76
C ARG A 43 1.86 14.88 3.17
N GLY A 44 1.94 13.86 4.02
CA GLY A 44 3.18 13.20 4.41
C GLY A 44 3.88 12.56 3.20
N CYS A 45 3.15 11.78 2.40
CA CYS A 45 3.68 11.15 1.20
C CYS A 45 4.14 12.18 0.17
N GLN A 46 3.39 13.26 -0.04
CA GLN A 46 3.78 14.34 -0.94
C GLN A 46 5.07 15.03 -0.49
N ALA A 47 5.23 15.27 0.82
CA ALA A 47 6.46 15.84 1.37
C ALA A 47 7.67 14.97 1.04
N VAL A 48 7.54 13.66 1.23
CA VAL A 48 8.58 12.66 1.00
C VAL A 48 8.90 12.53 -0.48
N ALA A 49 7.89 12.42 -1.34
CA ALA A 49 8.07 12.32 -2.78
C ALA A 49 8.82 13.55 -3.34
N ASN A 50 8.48 14.75 -2.88
CA ASN A 50 9.12 16.00 -3.33
C ASN A 50 10.57 16.16 -2.87
N MET A 51 11.09 15.31 -1.97
CA MET A 51 12.51 15.31 -1.64
C MET A 51 13.37 14.78 -2.80
N GLY A 52 12.78 14.04 -3.75
CA GLY A 52 13.48 13.56 -4.95
C GLY A 52 14.50 12.43 -4.70
N VAL A 53 14.52 11.86 -3.50
CA VAL A 53 15.47 10.80 -3.09
C VAL A 53 14.82 9.45 -2.82
N PHE A 54 13.51 9.32 -3.09
CA PHE A 54 12.75 8.10 -2.84
C PHE A 54 12.16 7.55 -4.13
N HIS A 55 12.42 6.27 -4.39
CA HIS A 55 11.90 5.57 -5.57
C HIS A 55 10.47 5.05 -5.38
N ALA A 56 10.04 4.83 -4.13
CA ALA A 56 8.73 4.30 -3.81
C ALA A 56 8.30 4.68 -2.38
N ILE A 57 7.00 4.68 -2.12
CA ILE A 57 6.44 4.95 -0.80
C ILE A 57 5.37 3.90 -0.46
N ALA A 58 5.49 3.23 0.68
CA ALA A 58 4.35 2.54 1.30
C ALA A 58 3.63 3.51 2.25
N ALA A 59 2.33 3.74 2.03
CA ALA A 59 1.47 4.54 2.91
C ALA A 59 0.68 3.61 3.83
N ILE A 60 0.98 3.62 5.13
CA ILE A 60 0.44 2.66 6.12
C ILE A 60 -0.52 3.35 7.08
N GLY A 61 -1.70 2.79 7.29
CA GLY A 61 -2.64 3.30 8.29
C GLY A 61 -3.83 2.39 8.50
N VAL A 62 -4.60 2.66 9.55
CA VAL A 62 -5.83 1.96 9.88
C VAL A 62 -6.90 2.97 10.26
N LEU A 63 -8.10 2.76 9.72
CA LEU A 63 -9.35 3.38 10.11
C LEU A 63 -10.33 2.27 10.45
N VAL A 64 -10.89 2.31 11.64
CA VAL A 64 -11.96 1.42 12.08
C VAL A 64 -13.26 2.23 12.13
N ARG A 65 -14.35 1.71 11.54
CA ARG A 65 -15.63 2.39 11.53
C ARG A 65 -16.13 2.63 12.96
N GLY A 66 -16.53 3.88 13.22
CA GLY A 66 -17.23 4.28 14.44
C GLY A 66 -18.67 4.68 14.12
N GLU A 67 -19.28 5.45 15.02
CA GLU A 67 -20.70 5.81 14.94
C GLU A 67 -21.00 7.03 14.06
N THR A 68 -19.98 7.73 13.59
CA THR A 68 -20.13 9.00 12.87
C THR A 68 -19.66 8.90 11.42
N PRO A 69 -20.12 9.81 10.53
CA PRO A 69 -19.64 9.89 9.15
C PRO A 69 -18.13 10.19 9.00
N HIS A 70 -17.42 10.46 10.10
CA HIS A 70 -15.99 10.75 10.09
C HIS A 70 -15.17 9.66 9.39
N PHE A 71 -15.55 8.39 9.56
CA PHE A 71 -14.89 7.27 8.87
C PHE A 71 -14.91 7.44 7.34
N ASP A 72 -16.08 7.73 6.77
CA ASP A 72 -16.24 7.84 5.32
C ASP A 72 -15.53 9.09 4.79
N LEU A 73 -15.61 10.22 5.51
CA LEU A 73 -14.90 11.45 5.16
C LEU A 73 -13.37 11.25 5.14
N VAL A 74 -12.82 10.61 6.17
CA VAL A 74 -11.36 10.43 6.27
C VAL A 74 -10.86 9.37 5.31
N SER A 75 -11.54 8.22 5.21
CA SER A 75 -11.10 7.12 4.34
C SER A 75 -11.11 7.53 2.86
N GLN A 76 -12.18 8.19 2.40
CA GLN A 76 -12.29 8.65 1.01
C GLN A 76 -11.28 9.76 0.70
N SER A 77 -11.14 10.75 1.59
CA SER A 77 -10.19 11.86 1.40
C SER A 77 -8.74 11.36 1.39
N ALA A 78 -8.38 10.44 2.29
CA ALA A 78 -7.05 9.84 2.33
C ALA A 78 -6.76 9.02 1.07
N ALA A 79 -7.70 8.17 0.63
CA ALA A 79 -7.53 7.37 -0.57
C ALA A 79 -7.38 8.24 -1.83
N ALA A 80 -8.28 9.22 -2.03
CA ALA A 80 -8.21 10.14 -3.16
C ALA A 80 -6.93 10.99 -3.12
N GLY A 81 -6.53 11.46 -1.93
CA GLY A 81 -5.29 12.21 -1.75
C GLY A 81 -4.05 11.40 -2.10
N LEU A 82 -3.95 10.15 -1.65
CA LEU A 82 -2.81 9.26 -1.97
C LEU A 82 -2.76 8.95 -3.47
N GLN A 83 -3.90 8.74 -4.13
CA GLN A 83 -3.97 8.59 -5.58
C GLN A 83 -3.50 9.85 -6.30
N ARG A 84 -3.94 11.03 -5.87
CA ARG A 84 -3.53 12.29 -6.48
C ARG A 84 -2.03 12.52 -6.34
N VAL A 85 -1.48 12.27 -5.15
CA VAL A 85 -0.05 12.46 -4.88
C VAL A 85 0.80 11.59 -5.79
N GLN A 86 0.53 10.29 -5.89
CA GLN A 86 1.36 9.41 -6.74
C GLN A 86 1.32 9.82 -8.21
N LEU A 87 0.16 10.29 -8.72
CA LEU A 87 0.03 10.73 -10.11
C LEU A 87 0.73 12.08 -10.36
N ASP A 88 0.66 13.00 -9.39
CA ASP A 88 1.28 14.33 -9.50
C ASP A 88 2.81 14.26 -9.35
N THR A 89 3.31 13.46 -8.41
CA THR A 89 4.74 13.38 -8.10
C THR A 89 5.47 12.33 -8.93
N ARG A 90 4.73 11.42 -9.58
CA ARG A 90 5.27 10.23 -10.27
C ARG A 90 6.12 9.34 -9.37
N VAL A 91 5.90 9.38 -8.07
CA VAL A 91 6.50 8.43 -7.13
C VAL A 91 5.42 7.43 -6.75
N PRO A 92 5.59 6.12 -7.01
CA PRO A 92 4.57 5.13 -6.74
C PRO A 92 4.29 5.02 -5.25
N ILE A 93 2.99 4.95 -4.93
CA ILE A 93 2.50 4.79 -3.56
C ILE A 93 1.76 3.46 -3.43
N GLY A 94 2.34 2.56 -2.63
CA GLY A 94 1.68 1.36 -2.14
C GLY A 94 0.59 1.69 -1.13
N PHE A 95 -0.62 1.21 -1.39
CA PHE A 95 -1.81 1.51 -0.59
C PHE A 95 -1.97 0.55 0.59
N GLY A 96 -1.37 0.88 1.73
CA GLY A 96 -1.46 0.13 2.98
C GLY A 96 -2.39 0.76 4.02
N LEU A 97 -3.39 1.51 3.57
CA LEU A 97 -4.45 2.08 4.41
C LEU A 97 -5.62 1.10 4.53
N LEU A 98 -5.79 0.51 5.70
CA LEU A 98 -6.96 -0.31 6.01
C LEU A 98 -8.14 0.55 6.43
N ALA A 99 -9.24 0.48 5.69
CA ALA A 99 -10.54 0.97 6.10
C ALA A 99 -11.43 -0.25 6.39
N VAL A 100 -11.76 -0.48 7.66
CA VAL A 100 -12.45 -1.69 8.12
C VAL A 100 -13.65 -1.36 9.00
N GLU A 101 -14.60 -2.30 9.06
CA GLU A 101 -15.82 -2.15 9.85
C GLU A 101 -15.60 -2.43 11.34
N ASN A 102 -14.56 -3.20 11.69
CA ASN A 102 -14.23 -3.53 13.07
C ASN A 102 -12.76 -3.96 13.22
N GLU A 103 -12.29 -4.06 14.46
CA GLU A 103 -10.91 -4.42 14.79
C GLU A 103 -10.53 -5.85 14.35
N GLN A 104 -11.47 -6.80 14.38
CA GLN A 104 -11.22 -8.18 13.95
C GLN A 104 -10.81 -8.24 12.48
N GLN A 105 -11.48 -7.47 11.61
CA GLN A 105 -11.07 -7.33 10.22
C GLN A 105 -9.67 -6.71 10.09
N ALA A 106 -9.33 -5.74 10.95
CA ALA A 106 -7.99 -5.15 10.96
C ALA A 106 -6.91 -6.21 11.26
N ILE A 107 -7.14 -7.04 12.28
CA ILE A 107 -6.24 -8.14 12.68
C ILE A 107 -6.09 -9.17 11.55
N GLU A 108 -7.20 -9.54 10.91
CA GLU A 108 -7.19 -10.49 9.79
C GLU A 108 -6.43 -9.98 8.56
N ARG A 109 -6.29 -8.67 8.41
CA ARG A 109 -5.55 -8.00 7.33
C ARG A 109 -4.16 -7.51 7.75
N SER A 110 -3.75 -7.79 8.99
CA SER A 110 -2.44 -7.48 9.54
C SER A 110 -1.83 -8.73 10.21
N ARG A 111 -2.03 -9.91 9.62
CA ARG A 111 -1.50 -11.15 10.17
C ARG A 111 0.03 -11.13 10.13
N ASP A 112 0.65 -11.91 11.02
CA ASP A 112 2.10 -12.07 11.00
C ASP A 112 2.52 -13.12 9.96
N ASP A 113 2.08 -12.90 8.73
CA ASP A 113 2.40 -13.67 7.53
C ASP A 113 2.61 -12.71 6.35
N ASN A 114 2.94 -13.24 5.17
CA ASN A 114 3.15 -12.46 3.94
C ASN A 114 1.96 -12.54 2.98
N VAL A 115 0.84 -13.17 3.39
CA VAL A 115 -0.31 -13.48 2.53
C VAL A 115 -1.53 -12.62 2.88
N HIS A 116 -1.70 -12.32 4.16
CA HIS A 116 -2.86 -11.60 4.70
C HIS A 116 -2.41 -10.34 5.46
N ASN A 117 -1.27 -9.76 5.07
CA ASN A 117 -0.76 -8.54 5.65
C ASN A 117 -0.73 -7.44 4.59
N VAL A 118 -1.66 -6.48 4.71
CA VAL A 118 -1.79 -5.38 3.76
C VAL A 118 -0.58 -4.45 3.77
N GLY A 119 0.19 -4.40 4.86
CA GLY A 119 1.46 -3.67 4.88
C GLY A 119 2.53 -4.33 4.00
N TYR A 120 2.61 -5.66 4.02
CA TYR A 120 3.47 -6.42 3.11
C TYR A 120 3.08 -6.17 1.65
N ASP A 121 1.79 -6.32 1.33
CA ASP A 121 1.28 -6.07 -0.03
C ASP A 121 1.50 -4.63 -0.51
N ALA A 122 1.34 -3.65 0.38
CA ALA A 122 1.57 -2.24 0.06
C ALA A 122 3.04 -1.99 -0.31
N MET A 123 3.99 -2.51 0.47
CA MET A 123 5.41 -2.38 0.12
C MET A 123 5.71 -3.09 -1.21
N ARG A 124 5.22 -4.31 -1.38
CA ARG A 124 5.41 -5.09 -2.61
C ARG A 124 4.91 -4.33 -3.84
N ALA A 125 3.70 -3.79 -3.77
CA ALA A 125 3.12 -3.00 -4.85
C ALA A 125 3.96 -1.76 -5.14
N ALA A 126 4.43 -1.03 -4.12
CA ALA A 126 5.26 0.15 -4.29
C ALA A 126 6.58 -0.17 -5.02
N LEU A 127 7.25 -1.26 -4.62
CA LEU A 127 8.52 -1.71 -5.22
C LEU A 127 8.37 -2.24 -6.65
N VAL A 128 7.30 -2.97 -6.94
CA VAL A 128 7.00 -3.41 -8.31
C VAL A 128 6.72 -2.20 -9.20
N MET A 129 5.94 -1.23 -8.70
CA MET A 129 5.60 -0.05 -9.48
C MET A 129 6.81 0.85 -9.75
N SER A 130 7.79 0.94 -8.86
CA SER A 130 8.99 1.76 -9.10
C SER A 130 9.87 1.25 -10.24
N GLN A 131 9.74 -0.02 -10.62
CA GLN A 131 10.46 -0.57 -11.78
C GLN A 131 9.94 -0.02 -13.11
N TYR A 132 8.67 0.40 -13.19
CA TYR A 132 8.10 0.94 -14.43
C TYR A 132 8.64 2.33 -14.78
N ASP A 133 9.05 3.10 -13.77
CA ASP A 133 9.67 4.41 -14.00
C ASP A 133 11.09 4.27 -14.59
N GLU A 134 11.78 3.15 -14.29
CA GLU A 134 13.08 2.82 -14.88
C GLU A 134 12.97 2.35 -16.34
N VAL A 135 11.91 1.61 -16.69
CA VAL A 135 11.68 1.10 -18.06
C VAL A 135 11.44 2.24 -19.07
N ASN A 136 10.95 3.40 -18.63
CA ASN A 136 10.70 4.55 -19.52
C ASN A 136 11.93 5.45 -19.75
N LEU A 137 13.07 5.18 -19.09
CA LEU A 137 14.31 5.97 -19.26
C LEU A 137 15.34 5.31 -20.19
N GLY A 138 15.05 4.10 -20.69
CA GLY A 138 15.95 3.34 -21.56
C GLY A 138 15.38 3.11 -22.96
N GLU A 139 15.53 4.09 -23.87
CA GLU A 139 15.78 3.72 -25.26
C GLU A 139 17.10 2.92 -25.28
N GLY A 140 16.98 1.59 -25.21
CA GLY A 140 18.09 0.67 -25.44
C GLY A 140 18.30 -0.36 -24.33
N MET A 141 17.54 -1.45 -24.36
CA MET A 141 18.02 -2.75 -23.88
C MET A 141 17.54 -3.85 -24.82
N SER A 142 18.40 -4.19 -25.78
CA SER A 142 18.43 -5.52 -26.39
C SER A 142 18.90 -6.53 -25.33
N GLU A 143 18.20 -7.65 -25.28
CA GLU A 143 18.43 -8.84 -24.43
C GLU A 143 17.84 -8.80 -23.01
N GLY A 144 16.77 -9.59 -22.82
CA GLY A 144 16.48 -10.23 -21.55
C GLY A 144 15.46 -9.55 -20.64
N ILE A 145 14.23 -9.29 -21.10
CA ILE A 145 13.11 -9.25 -20.15
C ILE A 145 12.80 -10.70 -19.78
N ASP A 146 13.18 -11.14 -18.58
CA ASP A 146 12.61 -12.35 -17.99
C ASP A 146 11.19 -12.02 -17.52
N VAL A 147 10.24 -12.15 -18.45
CA VAL A 147 8.80 -11.92 -18.27
C VAL A 147 8.19 -12.87 -17.21
N GLU A 148 8.95 -13.83 -16.69
CA GLU A 148 8.49 -14.83 -15.73
C GLU A 148 8.14 -14.26 -14.34
N LEU A 149 8.87 -13.24 -13.86
CA LEU A 149 8.57 -12.57 -12.58
C LEU A 149 7.30 -11.70 -12.65
N ALA A 150 6.99 -11.13 -13.82
CA ALA A 150 5.75 -10.40 -14.05
C ALA A 150 4.51 -11.33 -14.11
N ARG A 151 4.70 -12.62 -14.47
CA ARG A 151 3.64 -13.63 -14.45
C ARG A 151 3.34 -14.15 -13.05
N HIS A 152 4.33 -14.20 -12.16
CA HIS A 152 4.13 -14.56 -10.76
C HIS A 152 3.49 -13.46 -9.89
N GLY A 153 3.26 -12.27 -10.46
CA GLY A 153 2.40 -11.23 -9.90
C GLY A 153 0.91 -11.45 -10.19
N ALA A 154 0.53 -12.44 -11.00
CA ALA A 154 -0.86 -12.86 -11.06
C ALA A 154 -1.25 -13.43 -9.68
N PRO A 155 -2.30 -12.90 -9.03
CA PRO A 155 -2.79 -13.50 -7.80
C PRO A 155 -3.09 -14.98 -8.10
N PRO A 156 -2.75 -15.90 -7.18
CA PRO A 156 -3.04 -17.32 -7.38
C PRO A 156 -4.51 -17.46 -7.80
N GLU A 157 -4.80 -18.37 -8.73
CA GLU A 157 -6.17 -18.77 -9.11
C GLU A 157 -6.86 -19.51 -7.96
N ASP A 158 -6.83 -18.92 -6.77
CA ASP A 158 -7.54 -19.37 -5.60
C ASP A 158 -8.86 -18.60 -5.52
N SER A 159 -9.89 -19.36 -5.18
CA SER A 159 -11.25 -18.98 -4.84
C SER A 159 -11.41 -17.74 -3.93
N THR A 160 -10.33 -17.25 -3.33
CA THR A 160 -10.22 -16.04 -2.50
C THR A 160 -10.39 -14.73 -3.28
N GLN A 161 -10.17 -14.70 -4.61
CA GLN A 161 -10.47 -13.52 -5.44
C GLN A 161 -11.96 -13.17 -5.51
N ARG A 162 -12.87 -14.16 -5.39
CA ARG A 162 -14.33 -13.90 -5.31
C ARG A 162 -14.73 -13.13 -4.05
N ARG A 163 -13.82 -12.97 -3.10
CA ARG A 163 -14.02 -12.21 -1.85
C ARG A 163 -13.60 -10.75 -1.94
N TRP A 164 -12.75 -10.38 -2.91
CA TRP A 164 -12.31 -8.99 -3.13
C TRP A 164 -13.42 -8.12 -3.74
N PHE A 165 -14.22 -8.70 -4.63
CA PHE A 165 -15.38 -8.06 -5.24
C PHE A 165 -16.64 -8.80 -4.80
N GLY A 166 -17.24 -8.35 -3.69
CA GLY A 166 -18.50 -8.90 -3.19
C GLY A 166 -19.57 -8.98 -4.28
N ARG A 167 -20.33 -10.08 -4.25
CA ARG A 167 -21.51 -10.39 -5.07
C ARG A 167 -22.17 -9.15 -5.68
N ARG A 168 -22.26 -9.10 -7.02
CA ARG A 168 -23.30 -8.29 -7.68
C ARG A 168 -24.62 -8.65 -7.02
N ALA A 169 -25.30 -7.66 -6.45
CA ALA A 169 -26.72 -7.78 -6.14
C ALA A 169 -27.42 -8.23 -7.44
N GLN A 170 -28.08 -9.39 -7.39
CA GLN A 170 -28.98 -9.78 -8.46
C GLN A 170 -30.23 -8.91 -8.32
N PRO A 171 -30.68 -8.23 -9.39
CA PRO A 171 -31.98 -7.56 -9.35
C PRO A 171 -33.10 -8.59 -9.42
N GLU A 172 -34.19 -8.27 -8.73
CA GLU A 172 -35.47 -9.00 -8.73
C GLU A 172 -36.11 -9.07 -10.12
#